data_AF-A0A3S2UWN0-F1
#
_entry.id   AF-A0A3S2UWN0-F1
#
_cell.length_a   1.000
_cell.length_b   1.000
_cell.length_c   1.000
_cell.angle_alpha   90.00
_cell.angle_beta   90.00
_cell.angle_gamma   90.00
#
_symmetry.space_group_name_H-M   'P 1'
#
loop_
_entity.id
_entity.type
_entity.pdbx_description
1 polymer ?
#
loop_
_entity_poly.entity_id
_entity_poly.type
_entity_poly.pdbx_seq_one_letter_code
_entity_poly.pdbx_strand_id
1 'polypeptide(L)'
;MASNLDTLRLVLEQAERERDQAQAQLLQAQARAQQARTQAQDLHSYQNEYDARWQRQFQQGGTGIETLNQYRSFGDRLGDAIQQQGQVAAVLEARVGVARQLLAEKETRVASVRKLIERRLAEAQALAAKQEQKAIDEFGQRAVWRDPHAARPSA
;
A
#
# COMPACT_ATOMS: atom_id res chain seq x y z
N MET A 1 -4.68 33.06 -3.23
CA MET A 1 -5.45 31.84 -3.55
C MET A 1 -4.60 30.81 -4.30
N ALA A 2 -3.92 31.18 -5.40
CA ALA A 2 -3.00 30.28 -6.13
C ALA A 2 -1.93 29.62 -5.24
N SER A 3 -1.22 30.41 -4.41
CA SER A 3 -0.16 29.90 -3.51
C SER A 3 -0.63 28.82 -2.51
N ASN A 4 -1.90 28.83 -2.06
CA ASN A 4 -2.43 27.79 -1.17
C ASN A 4 -2.70 26.49 -1.93
N LEU A 5 -3.20 26.59 -3.16
CA LEU A 5 -3.47 25.44 -4.01
C LEU A 5 -2.17 24.77 -4.48
N ASP A 6 -1.14 25.56 -4.80
CA ASP A 6 0.18 25.04 -5.16
C ASP A 6 0.86 24.34 -3.98
N THR A 7 0.66 24.84 -2.76
CA THR A 7 1.09 24.15 -1.54
C THR A 7 0.39 22.81 -1.37
N LEU A 8 -0.93 22.74 -1.60
CA LEU A 8 -1.68 21.49 -1.52
C LEU A 8 -1.25 20.48 -2.60
N ARG A 9 -0.90 20.94 -3.80
CA ARG A 9 -0.34 20.09 -4.86
C ARG A 9 1.02 19.50 -4.44
N LEU A 10 1.90 20.30 -3.83
CA LEU A 10 3.16 19.80 -3.29
C LEU A 10 2.93 18.73 -2.20
N VAL A 11 1.96 18.96 -1.31
CA VAL A 11 1.58 17.99 -0.27
C VAL A 11 1.02 16.71 -0.89
N LEU A 12 0.26 16.81 -1.98
CA LEU A 12 -0.24 15.65 -2.72
C LEU A 12 0.92 14.85 -3.32
N GLU A 13 1.85 15.51 -4.02
CA GLU A 13 3.03 14.85 -4.59
C GLU A 13 3.84 14.11 -3.53
N GLN A 14 4.04 14.74 -2.36
CA GLN A 14 4.72 14.09 -1.25
C GLN A 14 3.94 12.87 -0.74
N ALA A 15 2.62 13.00 -0.56
CA ALA A 15 1.78 11.89 -0.09
C ALA A 15 1.77 10.72 -1.09
N GLU A 16 1.78 11.00 -2.39
CA GLU A 16 1.86 9.99 -3.45
C GLU A 16 3.21 9.27 -3.41
N ARG A 17 4.32 9.99 -3.26
CA ARG A 17 5.65 9.39 -3.08
C ARG A 17 5.72 8.49 -1.84
N GLU A 18 5.15 8.92 -0.72
CA GLU A 18 5.09 8.11 0.51
C GLU A 18 4.25 6.83 0.32
N ARG A 19 3.14 6.92 -0.43
CA ARG A 19 2.29 5.76 -0.78
C ARG A 19 3.04 4.79 -1.69
N ASP A 20 3.76 5.29 -2.69
CA ASP A 20 4.57 4.47 -3.60
C ASP A 20 5.70 3.74 -2.84
N GLN A 21 6.34 4.43 -1.88
CA GLN A 21 7.32 3.82 -0.99
C GLN A 21 6.72 2.72 -0.12
N ALA A 22 5.54 2.96 0.48
CA ALA A 22 4.83 1.95 1.26
C ALA A 22 4.43 0.73 0.40
N GLN A 23 4.05 0.95 -0.86
CA GLN A 23 3.75 -0.12 -1.80
C GLN A 23 5.00 -0.96 -2.10
N ALA A 24 6.15 -0.32 -2.35
CA ALA A 24 7.41 -1.01 -2.55
C ALA A 24 7.83 -1.84 -1.32
N GLN A 25 7.64 -1.30 -0.11
CA GLN A 25 7.89 -2.02 1.14
C GLN A 25 6.99 -3.25 1.29
N LEU A 26 5.70 -3.14 0.93
CA LEU A 26 4.78 -4.27 0.95
C LEU A 26 5.24 -5.38 -0.02
N LEU A 27 5.62 -5.03 -1.24
CA LEU A 27 6.11 -6.00 -2.22
C LEU A 27 7.36 -6.73 -1.72
N GLN A 28 8.31 -6.00 -1.12
CA GLN A 28 9.50 -6.59 -0.53
C GLN A 28 9.17 -7.51 0.65
N ALA A 29 8.24 -7.10 1.52
CA ALA A 29 7.80 -7.92 2.64
C ALA A 29 7.16 -9.23 2.16
N GLN A 30 6.30 -9.15 1.13
CA GLN A 30 5.64 -10.31 0.53
C GLN A 30 6.64 -11.28 -0.10
N ALA A 31 7.62 -10.76 -0.85
CA ALA A 31 8.66 -11.60 -1.44
C ALA A 31 9.46 -12.36 -0.37
N ARG A 32 9.82 -11.69 0.73
CA ARG A 32 10.54 -12.31 1.86
C ARG A 32 9.70 -13.36 2.58
N ALA A 33 8.42 -13.07 2.84
CA ALA A 33 7.51 -14.01 3.48
C ALA A 33 7.31 -15.26 2.61
N GLN A 34 7.11 -15.06 1.30
CA GLN A 34 6.99 -16.17 0.35
C GLN A 34 8.24 -17.04 0.30
N GLN A 35 9.42 -16.43 0.24
CA GLN A 35 10.68 -17.17 0.27
C GLN A 35 10.83 -18.00 1.56
N ALA A 36 10.53 -17.40 2.71
CA ALA A 36 10.63 -18.10 4.00
C ALA A 36 9.63 -19.27 4.11
N ARG A 37 8.42 -19.08 3.57
CA ARG A 37 7.40 -20.13 3.48
C ARG A 37 7.84 -21.29 2.59
N THR A 38 8.40 -21.00 1.42
CA THR A 38 8.94 -22.03 0.52
C THR A 38 10.06 -22.81 1.21
N GLN A 39 11.02 -22.12 1.83
CA GLN A 39 12.09 -22.79 2.59
C GLN A 39 11.55 -23.68 3.73
N ALA A 40 10.51 -23.25 4.43
CA ALA A 40 9.86 -24.07 5.46
C ALA A 40 9.23 -25.33 4.85
N GLN A 41 8.58 -25.21 3.70
CA GLN A 41 7.99 -26.35 2.99
C GLN A 41 9.05 -27.33 2.48
N ASP A 42 10.17 -26.82 1.96
CA ASP A 42 11.28 -27.63 1.49
C ASP A 42 11.91 -28.43 2.64
N LEU A 43 12.09 -27.82 3.81
CA LEU A 43 12.60 -28.52 5.00
C LEU A 43 11.66 -29.62 5.49
N HIS A 44 10.35 -29.39 5.50
CA HIS A 44 9.36 -30.43 5.85
C HIS A 44 9.36 -31.57 4.82
N SER A 45 9.48 -31.24 3.53
CA SER A 45 9.55 -32.25 2.47
C SER A 45 10.81 -33.09 2.62
N TYR A 46 11.94 -32.45 2.88
CA TYR A 46 13.21 -33.12 3.14
C TYR A 46 13.16 -34.02 4.39
N GLN A 47 12.50 -33.60 5.46
CA GLN A 47 12.28 -34.41 6.66
C GLN A 47 11.51 -35.70 6.33
N ASN A 48 10.39 -35.59 5.60
CA ASN A 48 9.60 -36.75 5.22
C ASN A 48 10.40 -37.75 4.36
N GLU A 49 11.18 -37.24 3.40
CA GLU A 49 12.06 -38.08 2.60
C GLU A 49 13.17 -38.73 3.43
N TYR A 50 13.73 -37.99 4.38
CA TYR A 50 14.77 -38.46 5.29
C TYR A 50 14.26 -39.62 6.15
N ASP A 51 13.06 -39.48 6.72
CA ASP A 51 12.42 -40.53 7.52
C ASP A 51 12.09 -41.77 6.69
N ALA A 52 11.59 -41.59 5.47
CA ALA A 52 11.29 -42.70 4.55
C ALA A 52 12.55 -43.44 4.06
N ARG A 53 13.66 -42.73 3.83
CA ARG A 53 14.96 -43.37 3.50
C ARG A 53 15.46 -44.18 4.68
N TRP A 54 15.36 -43.63 5.89
CA TRP A 54 15.80 -44.29 7.10
C TRP A 54 15.02 -45.56 7.42
N GLN A 55 13.69 -45.51 7.35
CA GLN A 55 12.85 -46.70 7.57
C GLN A 55 13.25 -47.85 6.63
N ARG A 56 13.55 -47.54 5.37
CA ARG A 56 14.04 -48.54 4.39
C ARG A 56 15.42 -49.10 4.77
N GLN A 57 16.36 -48.24 5.19
CA GLN A 57 17.69 -48.67 5.63
C GLN A 57 17.62 -49.58 6.86
N PHE A 58 16.71 -49.29 7.79
CA PHE A 58 16.51 -50.09 9.00
C PHE A 58 15.95 -51.48 8.68
N GLN A 59 14.99 -51.57 7.75
CA GLN A 59 14.38 -52.84 7.32
C GLN A 59 15.36 -53.80 6.63
N GLN A 60 16.45 -53.30 6.04
CA GLN A 60 17.43 -54.13 5.33
C GLN A 60 18.43 -54.86 6.26
N GLY A 61 18.41 -54.56 7.56
CA GLY A 61 19.27 -55.21 8.57
C GLY A 61 20.75 -54.81 8.46
N GLY A 62 21.37 -54.44 9.58
CA GLY A 62 22.82 -54.15 9.64
C GLY A 62 23.22 -52.73 10.09
N THR A 63 22.33 -51.96 10.71
CA THR A 63 22.67 -50.63 11.22
C THR A 63 23.41 -50.71 12.56
N GLY A 64 24.68 -50.29 12.59
CA GLY A 64 25.47 -50.20 13.82
C GLY A 64 25.00 -49.06 14.75
N ILE A 65 25.33 -49.17 16.04
CA ILE A 65 24.97 -48.18 17.08
C ILE A 65 25.45 -46.76 16.74
N GLU A 66 26.62 -46.63 16.11
CA GLU A 66 27.16 -45.34 15.70
C GLU A 66 26.32 -44.67 14.60
N THR A 67 25.85 -45.47 13.63
CA THR A 67 24.93 -45.00 12.58
C THR A 67 23.58 -44.56 13.16
N LEU A 68 23.07 -45.25 14.19
CA LEU A 68 21.86 -44.86 14.91
C LEU A 68 22.00 -43.49 15.59
N ASN A 69 23.13 -43.24 16.23
CA ASN A 69 23.40 -41.97 16.92
C ASN A 69 23.53 -40.80 15.93
N GLN A 70 24.22 -41.00 14.80
CA GLN A 70 24.35 -39.98 13.75
C GLN A 70 22.99 -39.63 13.14
N TYR A 71 22.14 -40.64 12.89
CA TYR A 71 20.79 -40.44 12.38
C TYR A 71 19.95 -39.59 13.34
N ARG A 72 19.90 -39.97 14.63
CA ARG A 72 19.15 -39.23 15.64
C ARG A 72 19.64 -37.78 15.77
N SER A 73 20.96 -37.58 15.87
CA SER A 73 21.51 -36.23 16.01
C SER A 73 21.22 -35.33 14.81
N PHE A 74 21.21 -35.87 13.59
CA PHE A 74 20.84 -35.09 12.41
C PHE A 74 19.34 -34.80 12.38
N GLY A 75 18.50 -35.77 12.72
CA GLY A 75 17.05 -35.59 12.85
C GLY A 75 16.69 -34.48 13.84
N ASP A 76 17.34 -34.45 15.01
CA ASP A 76 17.15 -33.41 16.01
C ASP A 76 17.49 -32.02 15.45
N ARG A 77 18.66 -31.88 14.80
CA ARG A 77 19.08 -30.62 14.16
C ARG A 77 18.14 -30.17 13.04
N LEU A 78 17.61 -31.12 12.26
CA LEU A 78 16.64 -30.82 11.20
C LEU A 78 15.31 -30.34 11.80
N GLY A 79 14.86 -30.97 12.88
CA GLY A 79 13.68 -30.54 13.64
C GLY A 79 13.84 -29.12 14.19
N ASP A 80 14.99 -28.82 14.81
CA ASP A 80 15.31 -27.48 15.29
C ASP A 80 15.30 -26.43 14.17
N ALA A 81 15.91 -26.76 13.02
CA ALA A 81 15.92 -25.89 11.85
C ALA A 81 14.51 -25.63 11.29
N ILE A 82 13.66 -26.65 11.26
CA ILE A 82 12.25 -26.53 10.85
C ILE A 82 11.50 -25.58 11.79
N GLN A 83 11.67 -25.74 13.11
CA GLN A 83 11.02 -24.86 14.07
C GLN A 83 11.49 -23.41 13.92
N GLN A 84 12.80 -23.19 13.80
CA GLN A 84 13.37 -21.86 13.58
C GLN A 84 12.84 -21.23 12.29
N GLN A 85 12.82 -21.98 11.18
CA GLN A 85 12.31 -21.48 9.91
C GLN A 85 10.81 -21.16 9.97
N GLY A 86 10.03 -21.97 10.70
CA GLY A 86 8.62 -21.72 10.96
C GLY A 86 8.39 -20.40 11.70
N GLN A 87 9.20 -20.11 12.73
CA GLN A 87 9.15 -18.83 13.45
C GLN A 87 9.52 -17.65 12.56
N VAL A 88 10.56 -17.79 11.73
CA VAL A 88 10.96 -16.76 10.75
C VAL A 88 9.84 -16.47 9.77
N ALA A 89 9.20 -17.51 9.22
CA ALA A 89 8.08 -17.36 8.30
C ALA A 89 6.90 -16.61 8.97
N ALA A 90 6.55 -16.96 10.21
CA ALA A 90 5.49 -16.29 10.95
C ALA A 90 5.79 -14.79 11.20
N VAL A 91 7.02 -14.45 11.56
CA VAL A 91 7.45 -13.05 11.75
C VAL A 91 7.36 -12.28 10.43
N LEU A 92 7.78 -12.88 9.31
CA LEU A 92 7.73 -12.22 8.02
C LEU A 92 6.30 -12.03 7.51
N GLU A 93 5.41 -12.99 7.74
CA GLU A 93 3.97 -12.83 7.46
C GLU A 93 3.33 -11.71 8.29
N ALA A 94 3.68 -11.61 9.58
CA ALA A 94 3.24 -10.48 10.42
C ALA A 94 3.73 -9.12 9.86
N ARG A 95 4.96 -9.06 9.34
CA ARG A 95 5.49 -7.84 8.68
C ARG A 95 4.73 -7.49 7.41
N VAL A 96 4.25 -8.47 6.64
CA VAL A 96 3.34 -8.22 5.51
C VAL A 96 2.06 -7.55 5.99
N GLY A 97 1.49 -8.02 7.09
CA GLY A 97 0.31 -7.40 7.72
C GLY A 97 0.53 -5.93 8.07
N VAL A 98 1.65 -5.62 8.73
CA VAL A 98 2.03 -4.23 9.08
C VAL A 98 2.23 -3.37 7.83
N ALA A 99 2.93 -3.89 6.81
CA ALA A 99 3.15 -3.15 5.57
C ALA A 99 1.84 -2.87 4.80
N ARG A 100 0.86 -3.78 4.85
CA ARG A 100 -0.48 -3.57 4.28
C ARG A 100 -1.22 -2.44 4.99
N GLN A 101 -1.17 -2.42 6.33
CA GLN A 101 -1.80 -1.36 7.13
C GLN A 101 -1.18 0.01 6.79
N LEU A 102 0.15 0.08 6.74
CA LEU A 102 0.86 1.29 6.36
C LEU A 102 0.46 1.78 4.96
N LEU A 103 0.38 0.88 3.97
CA LEU A 103 -0.06 1.25 2.63
C LEU A 103 -1.48 1.84 2.63
N ALA A 104 -2.42 1.20 3.34
CA ALA A 104 -3.79 1.67 3.44
C ALA A 104 -3.89 3.06 4.09
N GLU A 105 -3.09 3.33 5.12
CA GLU A 105 -2.99 4.67 5.73
C GLU A 105 -2.50 5.72 4.74
N LYS A 106 -1.47 5.40 3.94
CA LYS A 106 -0.92 6.31 2.93
C LYS A 106 -1.90 6.56 1.78
N GLU A 107 -2.60 5.53 1.31
CA GLU A 107 -3.67 5.66 0.32
C GLU A 107 -4.81 6.56 0.81
N THR A 108 -5.21 6.39 2.08
CA THR A 108 -6.22 7.24 2.73
C THR A 108 -5.78 8.70 2.78
N ARG A 109 -4.50 8.96 3.10
CA ARG A 109 -3.92 10.31 3.08
C ARG A 109 -3.96 10.92 1.68
N VAL A 110 -3.54 10.19 0.65
CA VAL A 110 -3.61 10.65 -0.75
C VAL A 110 -5.04 11.01 -1.13
N ALA A 111 -6.00 10.13 -0.86
CA ALA A 111 -7.42 10.38 -1.16
C ALA A 111 -7.95 11.63 -0.44
N SER A 112 -7.57 11.81 0.83
CA SER A 112 -7.97 12.97 1.63
C SER A 112 -7.43 14.29 1.08
N VAL A 113 -6.15 14.32 0.68
CA VAL A 113 -5.53 15.52 0.08
C VAL A 113 -6.15 15.84 -1.28
N ARG A 114 -6.40 14.83 -2.13
CA ARG A 114 -7.09 15.00 -3.43
C ARG A 114 -8.46 15.63 -3.25
N LYS A 115 -9.27 15.09 -2.34
CA LYS A 115 -10.60 15.63 -2.02
C LYS A 115 -10.55 17.08 -1.53
N LEU A 116 -9.53 17.43 -0.74
CA LEU A 116 -9.33 18.81 -0.30
C LEU A 116 -8.99 19.75 -1.47
N ILE A 117 -8.12 19.33 -2.39
CA ILE A 117 -7.78 20.10 -3.59
C ILE A 117 -9.03 20.31 -4.46
N GLU A 118 -9.79 19.25 -4.73
CA GLU A 118 -11.05 19.32 -5.49
C GLU A 118 -12.01 20.34 -4.89
N ARG A 119 -12.20 20.29 -3.57
CA ARG A 119 -13.05 21.26 -2.85
C ARG A 119 -12.55 22.70 -3.02
N ARG A 120 -11.24 22.93 -2.91
CA ARG A 120 -10.65 24.28 -3.08
C ARG A 120 -10.80 24.80 -4.51
N LEU A 121 -10.68 23.93 -5.50
CA LEU A 121 -10.93 24.29 -6.91
C LEU A 121 -12.39 24.68 -7.12
N ALA A 122 -13.33 23.89 -6.59
CA ALA A 122 -14.76 24.19 -6.70
C ALA A 122 -15.12 25.51 -6.00
N GLU A 123 -14.57 25.77 -4.80
CA GLU A 123 -14.74 27.03 -4.08
C GLU A 123 -14.21 28.23 -4.90
N ALA A 124 -13.04 28.09 -5.53
CA ALA A 124 -12.44 29.14 -6.35
C ALA A 124 -13.25 29.43 -7.62
N GLN A 125 -13.74 28.38 -8.30
CA GLN A 125 -14.60 28.51 -9.48
C GLN A 125 -15.93 29.19 -9.14
N ALA A 126 -16.57 28.80 -8.03
CA ALA A 126 -17.82 29.42 -7.59
C ALA A 126 -17.63 30.90 -7.24
N LEU A 127 -16.48 31.28 -6.66
CA LEU A 127 -16.17 32.67 -6.38
C LEU A 127 -15.94 33.47 -7.67
N ALA A 128 -15.21 32.92 -8.63
CA ALA A 128 -14.97 33.55 -9.93
C ALA A 128 -16.27 33.78 -10.71
N ALA A 129 -17.15 32.77 -10.76
CA ALA A 129 -18.45 32.89 -11.41
C ALA A 129 -19.34 33.99 -10.78
N LYS A 130 -19.31 34.13 -9.45
CA LYS A 130 -20.01 35.22 -8.75
C LYS A 130 -19.45 36.61 -9.10
N GLN A 131 -18.13 36.73 -9.22
CA GLN A 131 -17.47 37.98 -9.60
C GLN A 131 -17.78 38.37 -11.04
N GLU A 132 -17.78 37.39 -11.96
CA GLU A 132 -18.14 37.57 -13.36
C GLU A 132 -19.60 38.00 -13.51
N GLN A 133 -20.53 37.31 -12.84
CA GLN A 133 -21.95 37.70 -12.85
C GLN A 133 -22.15 39.13 -12.34
N LYS A 134 -21.50 39.50 -11.23
CA LYS A 134 -21.59 40.86 -10.68
C LYS A 134 -21.06 41.91 -11.66
N ALA A 135 -19.95 41.62 -12.34
CA ALA A 135 -19.41 42.52 -13.35
C ALA A 135 -20.39 42.71 -14.52
N ILE A 136 -20.97 41.61 -15.03
CA ILE A 136 -21.98 41.64 -16.10
C ILE A 136 -23.19 42.49 -15.68
N ASP A 137 -23.70 42.32 -14.46
CA ASP A 137 -24.83 43.08 -13.93
C ASP A 137 -24.51 44.59 -13.83
N GLU A 138 -23.30 44.96 -13.37
CA GLU A 138 -22.85 46.35 -13.28
C GLU A 138 -22.71 47.01 -14.66
N PHE A 139 -22.23 46.27 -15.67
CA PHE A 139 -22.19 46.74 -17.06
C PHE A 139 -23.60 46.93 -17.64
N GLY A 140 -24.50 45.97 -17.41
CA GLY A 140 -25.90 46.04 -17.85
C GLY A 140 -26.63 47.25 -17.24
N GLN A 141 -26.47 47.47 -15.93
CA GLN A 141 -27.05 48.65 -15.27
C GLN A 141 -26.48 49.95 -15.86
N ARG A 142 -25.15 50.08 -15.99
CA ARG A 142 -24.53 51.30 -16.58
C ARG A 142 -24.99 51.56 -18.01
N ALA A 143 -25.22 50.52 -18.82
CA ALA A 143 -25.77 50.67 -20.16
C ALA A 143 -27.22 51.21 -20.13
N VAL A 144 -28.06 50.71 -19.22
CA VAL A 144 -29.44 51.18 -19.02
C VAL A 144 -29.48 52.65 -18.53
N TRP A 145 -28.58 53.04 -17.62
CA TRP A 145 -28.49 54.43 -17.13
C TRP A 145 -27.95 55.41 -18.18
N ARG A 146 -27.18 54.93 -19.17
CA ARG A 146 -26.63 55.77 -20.25
C ARG A 146 -27.64 56.01 -21.37
N ASP A 147 -28.71 55.23 -21.43
CA ASP A 147 -29.76 55.36 -22.45
C ASP A 147 -31.19 55.38 -21.85
N PRO A 148 -31.53 56.39 -21.03
CA PRO A 148 -32.85 56.48 -20.41
C PRO A 148 -33.99 56.83 -21.39
N HIS A 149 -33.69 57.12 -22.66
CA HIS A 149 -34.65 57.66 -23.63
C HIS A 149 -35.20 56.64 -24.65
N ALA A 150 -34.72 55.39 -24.63
CA ALA A 150 -35.21 54.30 -25.49
C ALA A 150 -36.51 53.63 -24.98
N ALA A 151 -36.97 53.95 -23.76
CA ALA A 151 -38.10 53.28 -23.10
C ALA A 151 -39.40 54.12 -23.06
N ARG A 152 -39.61 55.04 -24.00
CA ARG A 152 -40.92 55.71 -24.19
C ARG A 152 -41.58 55.20 -25.47
N PRO A 153 -42.63 54.35 -25.40
CA PRO A 153 -43.43 54.02 -26.57
C PRO A 153 -44.24 55.25 -26.98
N SER A 154 -44.01 55.74 -28.20
CA SER A 154 -44.87 56.72 -28.87
C SER A 154 -46.20 56.06 -29.23
N ALA A 155 -47.30 56.72 -28.85
CA ALA A 155 -48.69 56.36 -29.16
C ALA A 155 -49.00 56.39 -30.67
#